data_AF-A0A399RML5-F1
#
_entry.id   AF-A0A399RML5-F1
#
_cell.length_a   1.000
_cell.length_b   1.000
_cell.length_c   1.000
_cell.angle_alpha   90.00
_cell.angle_beta   90.00
_cell.angle_gamma   90.00
#
_symmetry.space_group_name_H-M   'P 1'
#
loop_
_entity.id
_entity.type
_entity.pdbx_description
1 polymer ?
#
loop_
_entity_poly.entity_id
_entity_poly.type
_entity_poly.pdbx_seq_one_letter_code
_entity_poly.pdbx_strand_id
1 'polypeptide(L)' 'MNEAAMQRGLPIGIGLGLSIGAALGVALGAAMGNMAFMGIGPAMGLGFGIALAPAFGKAMIEQDKAKTKTEDGPNEG' A
#
# COMPACT_ATOMS: atom_id res chain seq x y z
N MET A 1 11.21 -12.25 -5.30
CA MET A 1 10.39 -11.08 -4.94
C MET A 1 11.17 -9.85 -5.37
N ASN A 2 10.59 -8.88 -6.11
CA ASN A 2 11.35 -7.69 -6.54
C ASN A 2 11.61 -6.80 -5.32
N GLU A 3 12.87 -6.70 -4.91
CA GLU A 3 13.27 -5.91 -3.74
C GLU A 3 12.94 -4.42 -3.91
N ALA A 4 13.09 -3.91 -5.14
CA ALA A 4 12.69 -2.54 -5.51
C ALA A 4 11.18 -2.30 -5.38
N ALA A 5 10.34 -3.32 -5.64
CA ALA A 5 8.90 -3.20 -5.47
C ALA A 5 8.58 -3.03 -3.98
N MET A 6 9.18 -3.85 -3.12
CA MET A 6 8.98 -3.70 -1.68
C MET A 6 9.48 -2.34 -1.19
N GLN A 7 10.67 -1.88 -1.57
CA GLN A 7 11.20 -0.59 -1.12
C GLN A 7 10.29 0.60 -1.45
N ARG A 8 9.67 0.61 -2.64
CA ARG A 8 8.74 1.68 -3.05
C ARG A 8 7.33 1.50 -2.50
N GLY A 9 6.86 0.26 -2.41
CA GLY A 9 5.52 -0.07 -1.97
C GLY A 9 5.35 -0.11 -0.45
N LEU A 10 6.41 -0.35 0.32
CA LEU A 10 6.37 -0.44 1.78
C LEU A 10 5.93 0.86 2.48
N PRO A 11 6.48 2.05 2.20
CA PRO A 11 6.03 3.28 2.86
C PRO A 11 4.55 3.58 2.58
N ILE A 12 4.10 3.27 1.36
CA ILE A 12 2.72 3.51 0.90
C ILE A 12 1.78 2.47 1.50
N GLY A 13 2.19 1.20 1.48
CA GLY A 13 1.49 0.10 2.12
C GLY A 13 1.30 0.36 3.60
N ILE A 14 2.37 0.72 4.34
CA ILE A 14 2.29 1.04 5.76
C ILE A 14 1.36 2.25 6.01
N GLY A 15 1.48 3.34 5.24
CA GLY A 15 0.65 4.53 5.42
C GLY A 15 -0.84 4.28 5.17
N LEU A 16 -1.17 3.58 4.08
CA LEU A 16 -2.54 3.17 3.77
C LEU A 16 -3.06 2.14 4.77
N GLY A 17 -2.24 1.14 5.09
CA GLY A 17 -2.54 0.11 6.06
C GLY A 17 -2.89 0.72 7.41
N LEU A 18 -2.06 1.60 7.96
CA LEU A 18 -2.34 2.31 9.21
C LEU A 18 -3.62 3.15 9.15
N SER A 19 -3.84 3.90 8.07
CA SER A 19 -5.07 4.70 7.94
C SER A 19 -6.32 3.85 7.90
N ILE A 20 -6.31 2.78 7.09
CA ILE A 20 -7.43 1.84 6.95
C ILE A 20 -7.65 1.09 8.26
N GLY A 21 -6.57 0.56 8.86
CA GLY A 21 -6.62 -0.16 10.12
C GLY A 21 -7.13 0.70 11.27
N ALA A 22 -6.65 1.95 11.39
CA ALA A 22 -7.14 2.87 12.40
C ALA A 22 -8.63 3.20 12.20
N ALA A 23 -9.04 3.53 10.97
CA ALA A 23 -10.45 3.80 10.67
C ALA A 23 -11.35 2.61 10.96
N LEU A 24 -10.93 1.39 10.56
CA LEU A 24 -11.66 0.15 10.83
C LEU A 24 -11.71 -0.18 12.32
N GLY A 25 -10.60 -0.03 13.05
CA GLY A 25 -10.55 -0.30 14.48
C GLY A 25 -11.43 0.65 15.29
N VAL A 26 -11.45 1.93 14.92
CA VAL A 26 -12.36 2.93 15.52
C VAL A 26 -13.81 2.61 15.17
N ALA A 27 -14.12 2.32 13.91
CA ALA A 27 -15.48 2.01 13.47
C ALA A 27 -16.02 0.73 14.12
N LEU A 28 -15.22 -0.35 14.17
CA LEU A 28 -15.60 -1.59 14.87
C LEU A 28 -15.72 -1.38 16.37
N GLY A 29 -14.79 -0.65 16.98
CA GLY A 29 -14.82 -0.34 18.41
C GLY A 29 -16.07 0.46 18.80
N ALA A 30 -16.44 1.44 17.99
CA ALA A 30 -17.66 2.23 18.16
C ALA A 30 -18.93 1.41 17.92
N ALA A 31 -18.97 0.63 16.84
CA ALA A 31 -20.14 -0.18 16.47
C ALA A 31 -20.43 -1.31 17.47
N MET A 32 -19.38 -1.92 18.04
CA MET A 32 -19.50 -3.05 18.96
C MET A 32 -19.43 -2.64 20.44
N GLY A 33 -19.25 -1.35 20.73
CA GLY A 33 -19.12 -0.83 22.09
C GLY A 33 -17.89 -1.37 22.84
N ASN A 34 -16.91 -1.93 22.12
CA ASN A 34 -15.78 -2.62 22.70
C ASN A 34 -14.47 -1.93 22.32
N MET A 35 -13.90 -1.18 23.27
CA MET A 35 -12.62 -0.48 23.09
C MET A 35 -11.44 -1.41 22.75
N ALA A 36 -11.55 -2.73 22.99
CA ALA A 36 -10.51 -3.68 22.58
C ALA A 36 -10.25 -3.64 21.06
N PHE A 37 -11.27 -3.38 20.24
CA PHE A 37 -11.12 -3.28 18.78
C PHE A 37 -10.39 -2.01 18.34
N MET A 38 -10.39 -0.96 19.17
CA MET A 38 -9.61 0.25 18.92
C MET A 38 -8.10 -0.03 18.96
N GLY A 39 -7.67 -1.00 19.79
CA GLY A 39 -6.29 -1.49 19.83
C GLY A 39 -5.93 -2.46 18.70
N ILE A 40 -6.91 -3.14 18.09
CA ILE A 40 -6.69 -4.07 16.96
C ILE A 40 -6.49 -3.30 15.65
N GLY A 41 -7.11 -2.13 15.50
CA GLY A 41 -7.00 -1.30 14.30
C GLY A 41 -5.57 -1.05 13.83
N PRO A 42 -4.66 -0.52 14.68
CA PRO A 42 -3.26 -0.31 14.32
C PRO A 42 -2.52 -1.60 13.94
N ALA A 43 -2.75 -2.70 14.65
CA ALA A 43 -2.11 -3.99 14.39
C ALA A 43 -2.58 -4.59 13.04
N MET A 44 -3.88 -4.53 12.78
CA MET A 44 -4.47 -4.99 11.52
C MET A 44 -4.03 -4.10 10.36
N GLY A 45 -3.92 -2.79 10.59
CA GLY A 45 -3.44 -1.83 9.62
C GLY A 45 -1.99 -2.07 9.21
N LEU A 46 -1.11 -2.33 10.18
CA LEU A 46 0.29 -2.73 9.91
C LEU A 46 0.35 -4.04 9.10
N GLY A 47 -0.45 -5.04 9.48
CA GLY A 47 -0.54 -6.31 8.74
C GLY A 47 -0.99 -6.13 7.29
N PHE A 48 -2.05 -5.35 7.06
CA PHE A 48 -2.50 -5.00 5.72
C PHE A 48 -1.44 -4.22 4.95
N GLY A 49 -0.77 -3.26 5.59
CA GLY A 49 0.23 -2.45 4.92
C GLY A 49 1.44 -3.25 4.43
N ILE A 50 1.92 -4.20 5.24
CA ILE A 50 3.00 -5.11 4.86
C ILE A 50 2.52 -6.08 3.76
N ALA A 51 1.30 -6.60 3.87
CA ALA A 51 0.75 -7.53 2.88
C ALA A 51 0.52 -6.89 1.50
N LEU A 52 0.09 -5.62 1.46
CA LEU A 52 -0.18 -4.89 0.22
C LEU A 52 1.05 -4.19 -0.37
N ALA A 53 2.13 -3.98 0.40
CA ALA A 53 3.36 -3.33 -0.07
C ALA A 53 3.94 -3.92 -1.37
N PRO A 54 4.10 -5.25 -1.54
CA PRO A 54 4.62 -5.80 -2.78
C PRO A 54 3.70 -5.58 -3.99
N ALA A 55 2.38 -5.59 -3.77
CA ALA A 55 1.39 -5.38 -4.83
C ALA A 55 1.40 -3.93 -5.33
N PHE A 56 1.40 -2.96 -4.42
CA PHE A 56 1.53 -1.54 -4.77
C PHE A 56 2.88 -1.23 -5.41
N GLY A 57 3.96 -1.79 -4.86
CA GLY A 57 5.30 -1.65 -5.42
C GLY A 57 5.40 -2.17 -6.86
N LYS A 58 4.81 -3.33 -7.14
CA LYS A 58 4.73 -3.87 -8.49
C LYS A 58 3.95 -2.94 -9.42
N ALA A 59 2.77 -2.50 -9.00
CA ALA A 59 1.92 -1.62 -9.80
C ALA A 59 2.63 -0.30 -10.16
N MET A 60 3.44 0.26 -9.26
CA MET A 60 4.23 1.47 -9.54
C MET A 60 5.37 1.23 -10.51
N ILE A 61 6.09 0.10 -10.39
CA ILE A 61 7.13 -0.25 -11.36
C ILE A 61 6.50 -0.51 -12.74
N GLU A 62 5.33 -1.13 -12.79
CA GLU A 62 4.55 -1.34 -14.01
C GLU A 62 4.14 0.01 -14.65
N GLN A 63 3.67 0.97 -13.84
CA GLN A 63 3.34 2.32 -14.31
C GLN A 63 4.55 3.11 -14.78
N ASP A 64 5.70 2.98 -14.12
CA ASP A 64 6.95 3.64 -14.51
C ASP A 64 7.42 3.12 -15.88
N LYS A 65 7.28 1.82 -16.12
CA LYS A 65 7.53 1.17 -17.42
C LYS A 65 6.55 1.63 -18.50
N ALA A 66 5.30 1.88 -18.15
CA ALA A 66 4.30 2.41 -19.07
C ALA A 66 4.62 3.86 -19.49
N LYS A 67 5.24 4.65 -18.61
CA LYS A 67 5.67 6.03 -18.89
C LYS A 67 6.92 6.13 -19.76
N THR A 68 7.80 5.13 -19.73
CA THR A 68 9.02 5.12 -20.56
C THR A 68 8.80 4.57 -21.97
N LYS A 69 7.63 3.96 -22.26
CA LYS A 69 7.31 3.43 -23.60
C LYS A 69 6.65 4.46 -24.51
N THR A 70 7.03 5.73 -24.40
CA THR A 70 6.58 6.80 -25.32
C THR A 70 7.75 7.61 -25.91
N GLU A 71 9.01 7.31 -25.59
CA GLU A 71 10.17 8.05 -26.12
C GLU A 71 11.24 7.17 -26.79
N ASP A 72 10.86 6.02 -27.36
CA ASP A 72 11.69 5.30 -28.34
C ASP A 72 10.97 5.25 -29.70
N GLY A 73 10.89 6.41 -30.34
CA GLY A 73 10.83 6.47 -31.80
C GLY A 73 12.24 6.79 -32.30
N PRO A 74 12.91 5.89 -33.06
CA PRO A 74 14.15 6.27 -33.71
C PRO A 74 13.82 7.30 -34.80
N ASN A 75 14.08 8.59 -34.52
CA ASN A 75 14.06 9.60 -35.57
C ASN A 75 15.38 9.51 -36.35
N GLU A 76 15.47 8.49 -37.22
CA GLU A 76 16.35 8.51 -38.37
C GLU A 76 15.63 9.27 -39.49
N GLY A 77 16.08 10.50 -39.77
CA GLY A 77 15.57 11.39 -40.81
C GLY A 77 16.38 12.66 -40.91
#